data_AF-A0A1H5MX74-F1
#
_entry.id   AF-A0A1H5MX74-F1
#
_cell.length_a   1.000
_cell.length_b   1.000
_cell.length_c   1.000
_cell.angle_alpha   90.00
_cell.angle_beta   90.00
_cell.angle_gamma   90.00
#
_symmetry.space_group_name_H-M   'P 1'
#
loop_
_entity.id
_entity.type
_entity.pdbx_description
1 polymer ?
#
loop_
_entity_poly.entity_id
_entity_poly.type
_entity_poly.pdbx_seq_one_letter_code
_entity_poly.pdbx_strand_id
1 'polypeptide(L)'
;MTFDREIPGWFPDAKFGIFVHWGAYSVPAWATPIGELGAVDHDEFMVHSPYAEWYANTTRIPGSPAALHRARTYGDAPYEAFLDAWRAERFDPAGWASLFAGIGARYVVLVTKHHDGICLWDAPGSGGYNSVARGPRRDLVGDLAGAVRDAGMRFGTYYSGGLDWHQSDLPPISRAAHLDSHRPVDAGYAAYARRQLEDLIERYRPDVLWNDINWPDAGKPDLPDVFRRYYDTVPDGVVNDRWEAGWADFLTSEYSALTDRESTGRPWEHIRGIGLSFGYNANETAEHHLTGAQLAHRLVDVVTRGGNLLLNVGPRADGTIPDEQLNPLRGLGDWLAAHGDAIYGTRPWPGPNLPGIVGWTATDTHVYAHLAPDNPDEYPRVEIATRPAQVGLDSGS
;
A
#
# COMPACT_ATOMS: atom_id res chain seq x y z
N MET A 1 4.15 -1.09 25.22
CA MET A 1 2.71 -1.00 25.53
C MET A 1 2.05 -2.20 24.88
N THR A 2 1.12 -2.88 25.52
CA THR A 2 0.40 -4.00 24.91
C THR A 2 -1.08 -3.79 25.13
N PHE A 3 -1.86 -3.67 24.05
CA PHE A 3 -3.31 -3.79 24.16
C PHE A 3 -3.63 -5.28 24.28
N ASP A 4 -4.49 -5.63 25.23
CA ASP A 4 -4.99 -6.99 25.37
C ASP A 4 -6.14 -7.18 24.37
N ARG A 5 -5.79 -7.28 23.08
CA ARG A 5 -6.72 -7.53 21.98
C ARG A 5 -6.11 -8.50 20.97
N GLU A 6 -6.95 -9.36 20.42
CA GLU A 6 -6.60 -10.15 19.24
C GLU A 6 -6.84 -9.34 17.97
N ILE A 7 -6.10 -9.65 16.92
CA ILE A 7 -6.36 -9.05 15.61
C ILE A 7 -7.76 -9.51 15.12
N PRO A 8 -8.63 -8.59 14.65
CA PRO A 8 -9.94 -8.95 14.14
C PRO A 8 -9.84 -9.95 12.98
N GLY A 9 -10.63 -11.03 13.03
CA GLY A 9 -10.51 -12.17 12.10
C GLY A 9 -10.62 -11.81 10.61
N TRP A 10 -11.34 -10.73 10.29
CA TRP A 10 -11.45 -10.26 8.90
C TRP A 10 -10.10 -9.96 8.26
N PHE A 11 -9.12 -9.46 9.02
CA PHE A 11 -7.82 -9.06 8.47
C PHE A 11 -7.00 -10.28 8.01
N PRO A 12 -6.69 -11.28 8.87
CA PRO A 12 -6.00 -12.47 8.40
C PRO A 12 -6.85 -13.33 7.44
N ASP A 13 -8.16 -13.14 7.34
CA ASP A 13 -9.00 -13.84 6.35
C ASP A 13 -9.03 -13.15 4.98
N ALA A 14 -8.74 -11.85 4.93
CA ALA A 14 -8.84 -11.02 3.74
C ALA A 14 -7.81 -11.37 2.66
N LYS A 15 -6.56 -11.65 3.04
CA LYS A 15 -5.40 -12.02 2.20
C LYS A 15 -4.95 -11.01 1.14
N PHE A 16 -5.86 -10.26 0.55
CA PHE A 16 -5.60 -9.40 -0.58
C PHE A 16 -6.34 -8.07 -0.44
N GLY A 17 -5.58 -6.98 -0.52
CA GLY A 17 -6.09 -5.62 -0.54
C GLY A 17 -5.45 -4.77 -1.64
N ILE A 18 -6.07 -3.63 -1.93
CA ILE A 18 -5.56 -2.63 -2.88
C ILE A 18 -5.07 -1.40 -2.13
N PHE A 19 -3.84 -0.99 -2.42
CA PHE A 19 -3.30 0.29 -2.01
C PHE A 19 -3.49 1.31 -3.13
N VAL A 20 -3.79 2.56 -2.81
CA VAL A 20 -3.93 3.63 -3.80
C VAL A 20 -3.04 4.81 -3.46
N HIS A 21 -1.94 4.97 -4.21
CA HIS A 21 -1.10 6.17 -4.19
C HIS A 21 -1.52 7.11 -5.31
N TRP A 22 -2.32 8.11 -4.94
CA TRP A 22 -2.82 9.12 -5.86
C TRP A 22 -2.73 10.50 -5.20
N GLY A 23 -2.25 11.48 -5.94
CA GLY A 23 -2.02 12.83 -5.42
C GLY A 23 -1.54 13.78 -6.52
N ALA A 24 -1.15 14.99 -6.12
CA ALA A 24 -0.64 15.98 -7.09
C ALA A 24 0.61 15.49 -7.83
N TYR A 25 1.41 14.60 -7.22
CA TYR A 25 2.54 13.93 -7.88
C TYR A 25 2.15 13.08 -9.10
N SER A 26 0.87 12.68 -9.24
CA SER A 26 0.36 12.04 -10.46
C SER A 26 0.24 12.99 -11.66
N VAL A 27 0.39 14.31 -11.46
CA VAL A 27 0.44 15.29 -12.55
C VAL A 27 1.80 15.27 -13.27
N PRO A 28 2.95 15.44 -12.58
CA PRO A 28 4.24 15.27 -13.24
C PRO A 28 4.53 13.83 -13.63
N ALA A 29 3.98 12.85 -12.90
CA ALA A 29 4.01 11.42 -13.22
C ALA A 29 5.40 10.89 -13.62
N TRP A 30 6.42 11.21 -12.83
CA TRP A 30 7.81 11.01 -13.27
C TRP A 30 8.72 10.56 -12.13
N ALA A 31 9.42 9.45 -12.38
CA ALA A 31 10.56 8.97 -11.60
C ALA A 31 11.50 8.13 -12.48
N THR A 32 12.72 7.87 -12.02
CA THR A 32 13.67 6.99 -12.72
C THR A 32 13.50 5.55 -12.25
N PRO A 33 13.03 4.61 -13.09
CA PRO A 33 12.71 3.25 -12.67
C PRO A 33 13.98 2.39 -12.53
N ILE A 34 14.77 2.62 -11.47
CA ILE A 34 16.11 2.03 -11.30
C ILE A 34 16.13 0.66 -10.62
N GLY A 35 15.05 0.26 -9.95
CA GLY A 35 14.95 -1.05 -9.28
C GLY A 35 14.03 -1.02 -8.06
N GLU A 36 13.88 -2.18 -7.43
CA GLU A 36 13.05 -2.33 -6.23
C GLU A 36 13.77 -1.80 -4.97
N LEU A 37 13.00 -1.29 -4.00
CA LEU A 37 13.52 -0.97 -2.67
C LEU A 37 14.14 -2.22 -2.03
N GLY A 38 15.35 -2.06 -1.49
CA GLY A 38 16.14 -3.15 -0.90
C GLY A 38 17.04 -3.91 -1.89
N ALA A 39 16.83 -3.74 -3.21
CA ALA A 39 17.67 -4.33 -4.25
C ALA A 39 18.69 -3.34 -4.83
N VAL A 40 18.47 -2.03 -4.65
CA VAL A 40 19.36 -0.94 -5.06
C VAL A 40 20.05 -0.34 -3.83
N ASP A 41 21.27 0.18 -4.00
CA ASP A 41 21.93 0.95 -2.95
C ASP A 41 21.02 2.07 -2.44
N HIS A 42 20.94 2.23 -1.12
CA HIS A 42 19.90 3.06 -0.53
C HIS A 42 20.17 4.56 -0.73
N ASP A 43 21.44 4.99 -0.80
CA ASP A 43 21.77 6.38 -1.09
C ASP A 43 21.50 6.69 -2.58
N GLU A 44 21.81 5.75 -3.48
CA GLU A 44 21.41 5.84 -4.89
C GLU A 44 19.89 5.94 -5.04
N PHE A 45 19.14 5.11 -4.30
CA PHE A 45 17.68 5.12 -4.28
C PHE A 45 17.10 6.48 -3.85
N MET A 46 17.72 7.18 -2.90
CA MET A 46 17.23 8.49 -2.47
C MET A 46 17.38 9.58 -3.54
N VAL A 47 18.47 9.54 -4.33
CA VAL A 47 18.74 10.55 -5.36
C VAL A 47 18.04 10.22 -6.68
N HIS A 48 17.95 8.94 -7.02
CA HIS A 48 17.40 8.41 -8.28
C HIS A 48 16.08 7.67 -8.04
N SER A 49 15.29 8.12 -7.06
CA SER A 49 14.12 7.39 -6.57
C SER A 49 13.19 6.91 -7.70
N PRO A 50 12.84 5.62 -7.73
CA PRO A 50 11.84 5.07 -8.64
C PRO A 50 10.42 5.45 -8.24
N TYR A 51 10.23 6.03 -7.05
CA TYR A 51 8.94 6.41 -6.49
C TYR A 51 8.51 7.79 -7.03
N ALA A 52 7.51 7.82 -7.92
CA ALA A 52 6.99 9.06 -8.50
C ALA A 52 6.33 9.97 -7.46
N GLU A 53 5.78 9.41 -6.39
CA GLU A 53 5.22 10.14 -5.25
C GLU A 53 6.27 10.86 -4.40
N TRP A 54 7.56 10.59 -4.62
CA TRP A 54 8.69 11.29 -4.01
C TRP A 54 9.14 12.54 -4.77
N TYR A 55 8.45 12.91 -5.86
CA TYR A 55 8.84 14.02 -6.74
C TYR A 55 9.04 15.35 -6.02
N ALA A 56 8.20 15.69 -5.02
CA ALA A 56 8.38 16.89 -4.20
C ALA A 56 9.72 16.94 -3.46
N ASN A 57 10.26 15.79 -3.03
CA ASN A 57 11.57 15.71 -2.40
C ASN A 57 12.70 15.67 -3.43
N THR A 58 12.63 14.76 -4.41
CA THR A 58 13.75 14.52 -5.32
C THR A 58 14.04 15.73 -6.21
N THR A 59 13.03 16.55 -6.54
CA THR A 59 13.21 17.82 -7.27
C THR A 59 13.96 18.89 -6.48
N ARG A 60 14.02 18.80 -5.15
CA ARG A 60 14.77 19.70 -4.28
C ARG A 60 16.25 19.31 -4.16
N ILE A 61 16.64 18.12 -4.62
CA ILE A 61 18.03 17.64 -4.62
C ILE A 61 18.77 18.24 -5.82
N PRO A 62 19.80 19.07 -5.62
CA PRO A 62 20.53 19.69 -6.73
C PRO A 62 21.16 18.64 -7.66
N GLY A 63 20.88 18.76 -8.96
CA GLY A 63 21.44 17.87 -9.98
C GLY A 63 20.78 16.49 -10.10
N SER A 64 19.77 16.18 -9.28
CA SER A 64 19.03 14.91 -9.43
C SER A 64 18.32 14.83 -10.79
N PRO A 65 18.04 13.62 -11.30
CA PRO A 65 17.25 13.45 -12.51
C PRO A 65 15.89 14.16 -12.44
N ALA A 66 15.21 14.12 -11.28
CA ALA A 66 13.93 14.78 -11.07
C ALA A 66 14.04 16.32 -11.11
N ALA A 67 15.09 16.90 -10.50
CA ALA A 67 15.34 18.34 -10.58
C ALA A 67 15.59 18.80 -12.02
N LEU A 68 16.38 18.03 -12.79
CA LEU A 68 16.62 18.28 -14.21
C LEU A 68 15.37 18.11 -15.08
N HIS A 69 14.51 17.14 -14.74
CA HIS A 69 13.21 16.97 -15.39
C HIS A 69 12.29 18.17 -15.09
N ARG A 70 12.15 18.56 -13.82
CA ARG A 70 11.34 19.71 -13.41
C ARG A 70 11.75 20.98 -14.11
N ALA A 71 13.05 21.30 -14.11
CA ALA A 71 13.57 22.51 -14.75
C ALA A 71 13.28 22.54 -16.26
N ARG A 72 13.37 21.39 -16.94
CA ARG A 72 13.12 21.28 -18.39
C ARG A 72 11.63 21.35 -18.75
N THR A 73 10.76 20.71 -17.97
CA THR A 73 9.33 20.55 -18.30
C THR A 73 8.46 21.65 -17.70
N TYR A 74 8.78 22.11 -16.49
CA TYR A 74 7.94 23.00 -15.68
C TYR A 74 8.64 24.31 -15.27
N GLY A 75 9.93 24.46 -15.55
CA GLY A 75 10.71 25.63 -15.17
C GLY A 75 10.74 25.83 -13.65
N ASP A 76 10.46 27.05 -13.21
CA ASP A 76 10.49 27.46 -11.79
C ASP A 76 9.15 27.26 -11.06
N ALA A 77 8.14 26.66 -11.69
CA ALA A 77 6.82 26.47 -11.09
C ALA A 77 6.90 25.75 -9.73
N PRO A 78 6.36 26.32 -8.64
CA PRO A 78 6.41 25.70 -7.33
C PRO A 78 5.62 24.38 -7.34
N TYR A 79 5.93 23.45 -6.43
CA TYR A 79 5.29 22.12 -6.42
C TYR A 79 3.77 22.21 -6.28
N GLU A 80 3.29 23.22 -5.55
CA GLU A 80 1.89 23.52 -5.33
C GLU A 80 1.13 23.85 -6.63
N ALA A 81 1.83 24.19 -7.71
CA ALA A 81 1.20 24.34 -9.03
C ALA A 81 0.63 23.01 -9.55
N PHE A 82 1.20 21.86 -9.15
CA PHE A 82 0.66 20.55 -9.47
C PHE A 82 -0.66 20.29 -8.74
N LEU A 83 -0.82 20.77 -7.50
CA LEU A 83 -2.10 20.71 -6.80
C LEU A 83 -3.17 21.52 -7.54
N ASP A 84 -2.84 22.71 -8.05
CA ASP A 84 -3.80 23.51 -8.83
C ASP A 84 -4.13 22.92 -10.20
N ALA A 85 -3.17 22.23 -10.81
CA ALA A 85 -3.35 21.57 -12.10
C ALA A 85 -4.11 20.24 -11.99
N TRP A 86 -4.09 19.60 -10.83
CA TRP A 86 -4.73 18.31 -10.60
C TRP A 86 -6.25 18.45 -10.54
N ARG A 87 -6.96 17.86 -11.51
CA ARG A 87 -8.41 18.06 -11.66
C ARG A 87 -9.26 16.82 -11.37
N ALA A 88 -8.70 15.62 -11.44
CA ALA A 88 -9.43 14.37 -11.20
C ALA A 88 -10.73 14.24 -12.04
N GLU A 89 -10.74 14.77 -13.26
CA GLU A 89 -11.95 14.96 -14.07
C GLU A 89 -12.65 13.66 -14.49
N ARG A 90 -11.96 12.52 -14.41
CA ARG A 90 -12.44 11.17 -14.75
C ARG A 90 -12.42 10.25 -13.54
N PHE A 91 -12.29 10.79 -12.33
CA PHE A 91 -12.37 10.02 -11.10
C PHE A 91 -13.79 9.52 -10.84
N ASP A 92 -13.96 8.21 -10.98
CA ASP A 92 -15.17 7.47 -10.67
C ASP A 92 -14.92 6.52 -9.49
N PRO A 93 -15.26 6.93 -8.24
CA PRO A 93 -15.02 6.10 -7.06
C PRO A 93 -15.82 4.79 -7.10
N ALA A 94 -17.03 4.79 -7.68
CA ALA A 94 -17.84 3.58 -7.82
C ALA A 94 -17.21 2.62 -8.85
N GLY A 95 -16.70 3.15 -9.96
CA GLY A 95 -15.95 2.39 -10.95
C GLY A 95 -14.69 1.75 -10.36
N TRP A 96 -13.92 2.50 -9.56
CA TRP A 96 -12.77 1.95 -8.84
C TRP A 96 -13.16 0.85 -7.85
N ALA A 97 -14.16 1.10 -7.01
CA ALA A 97 -14.62 0.11 -6.03
C ALA A 97 -15.13 -1.17 -6.71
N SER A 98 -15.91 -1.04 -7.79
CA SER A 98 -16.39 -2.17 -8.59
C SER A 98 -15.23 -2.94 -9.22
N LEU A 99 -14.21 -2.26 -9.74
CA LEU A 99 -13.02 -2.90 -10.28
C LEU A 99 -12.29 -3.70 -9.19
N PHE A 100 -12.00 -3.09 -8.05
CA PHE A 100 -11.23 -3.71 -6.97
C PHE A 100 -11.98 -4.91 -6.36
N ALA A 101 -13.29 -4.80 -6.13
CA ALA A 101 -14.10 -5.93 -5.70
C ALA A 101 -14.13 -7.05 -6.75
N GLY A 102 -14.26 -6.68 -8.03
CA GLY A 102 -14.30 -7.62 -9.16
C GLY A 102 -13.03 -8.44 -9.34
N ILE A 103 -11.86 -7.90 -8.98
CA ILE A 103 -10.59 -8.65 -8.99
C ILE A 103 -10.30 -9.39 -7.67
N GLY A 104 -11.26 -9.41 -6.74
CA GLY A 104 -11.15 -10.18 -5.49
C GLY A 104 -10.53 -9.43 -4.31
N ALA A 105 -10.29 -8.13 -4.37
CA ALA A 105 -9.83 -7.40 -3.19
C ALA A 105 -10.87 -7.48 -2.06
N ARG A 106 -10.41 -7.48 -0.81
CA ARG A 106 -11.26 -7.48 0.40
C ARG A 106 -11.21 -6.17 1.16
N TYR A 107 -10.17 -5.38 0.92
CA TYR A 107 -10.00 -4.07 1.52
C TYR A 107 -9.23 -3.13 0.59
N VAL A 108 -9.44 -1.83 0.76
CA VAL A 108 -8.75 -0.77 0.02
C VAL A 108 -8.16 0.22 1.00
N VAL A 109 -6.88 0.57 0.86
CA VAL A 109 -6.20 1.59 1.65
C VAL A 109 -5.88 2.78 0.73
N LEU A 110 -6.43 3.96 1.04
CA LEU A 110 -6.17 5.18 0.28
C LEU A 110 -5.11 6.03 0.98
N VAL A 111 -4.12 6.52 0.23
CA VAL A 111 -3.22 7.59 0.68
C VAL A 111 -4.00 8.88 0.88
N THR A 112 -4.35 9.19 2.12
CA THR A 112 -5.12 10.41 2.43
C THR A 112 -4.20 11.63 2.50
N LYS A 113 -2.95 11.44 2.93
CA LYS A 113 -1.88 12.43 2.89
C LYS A 113 -0.54 11.72 2.68
N HIS A 114 0.17 12.05 1.60
CA HIS A 114 1.53 11.57 1.38
C HIS A 114 2.57 12.55 1.97
N HIS A 115 3.86 12.29 1.76
CA HIS A 115 4.96 13.11 2.26
C HIS A 115 4.94 14.55 1.74
N ASP A 116 4.29 14.81 0.59
CA ASP A 116 4.15 16.17 0.05
C ASP A 116 3.20 17.06 0.86
N GLY A 117 2.48 16.49 1.83
CA GLY A 117 1.61 17.20 2.77
C GLY A 117 0.21 17.50 2.23
N ILE A 118 -0.10 17.16 0.98
CA ILE A 118 -1.41 17.44 0.37
C ILE A 118 -2.44 16.47 0.95
N CYS A 119 -3.47 17.01 1.58
CA CYS A 119 -4.56 16.20 2.12
C CYS A 119 -5.65 15.96 1.06
N LEU A 120 -6.12 14.72 0.94
CA LEU A 120 -7.18 14.31 0.01
C LEU A 120 -8.60 14.53 0.56
N TRP A 121 -8.70 15.22 1.70
CA TRP A 121 -9.93 15.68 2.31
C TRP A 121 -9.71 17.06 2.95
N ASP A 122 -10.77 17.71 3.45
CA ASP A 122 -10.65 19.01 4.14
C ASP A 122 -10.09 18.85 5.57
N ALA A 123 -8.81 18.51 5.63
CA ALA A 123 -8.12 18.19 6.87
C ALA A 123 -7.91 19.41 7.77
N PRO A 124 -8.11 19.27 9.10
CA PRO A 124 -7.92 20.38 10.02
C PRO A 124 -6.48 20.89 10.00
N GLY A 125 -6.33 22.21 9.98
CA GLY A 125 -5.02 22.88 9.97
C GLY A 125 -4.27 22.82 8.64
N SER A 126 -4.82 22.21 7.58
CA SER A 126 -4.16 22.14 6.26
C SER A 126 -4.04 23.50 5.54
N GLY A 127 -4.73 24.55 6.01
CA GLY A 127 -4.60 25.90 5.45
C GLY A 127 -5.04 26.02 3.98
N GLY A 128 -5.92 25.12 3.51
CA GLY A 128 -6.33 25.04 2.11
C GLY A 128 -5.35 24.25 1.22
N TYR A 129 -4.33 23.62 1.81
CA TYR A 129 -3.43 22.69 1.12
C TYR A 129 -4.05 21.29 1.03
N ASN A 130 -5.22 21.24 0.39
CA ASN A 130 -6.01 20.02 0.29
C ASN A 130 -6.86 19.99 -0.99
N SER A 131 -7.34 18.80 -1.36
CA SER A 131 -8.11 18.55 -2.59
C SER A 131 -9.55 19.12 -2.58
N VAL A 132 -10.09 19.54 -1.43
CA VAL A 132 -11.39 20.22 -1.34
C VAL A 132 -11.22 21.71 -1.66
N ALA A 133 -10.18 22.32 -1.11
CA ALA A 133 -9.90 23.74 -1.23
C ALA A 133 -9.13 24.11 -2.51
N ARG A 134 -8.50 23.15 -3.20
CA ARG A 134 -7.74 23.36 -4.45
C ARG A 134 -7.87 22.14 -5.37
N GLY A 135 -7.37 22.25 -6.59
CA GLY A 135 -7.31 21.13 -7.54
C GLY A 135 -8.67 20.46 -7.78
N PRO A 136 -8.87 19.20 -7.36
CA PRO A 136 -10.11 18.43 -7.59
C PRO A 136 -11.41 19.07 -7.08
N ARG A 137 -11.33 19.98 -6.09
CA ARG A 137 -12.50 20.58 -5.41
C ARG A 137 -13.47 19.53 -4.86
N ARG A 138 -12.94 18.46 -4.27
CA ARG A 138 -13.69 17.26 -3.91
C ARG A 138 -13.09 16.58 -2.67
N ASP A 139 -13.93 16.02 -1.81
CA ASP A 139 -13.47 15.12 -0.73
C ASP A 139 -13.25 13.73 -1.31
N LEU A 140 -12.02 13.45 -1.73
CA LEU A 140 -11.66 12.20 -2.39
C LEU A 140 -11.65 11.02 -1.41
N VAL A 141 -11.35 11.28 -0.13
CA VAL A 141 -11.35 10.26 0.92
C VAL A 141 -12.78 9.79 1.19
N GLY A 142 -13.70 10.74 1.42
CA GLY A 142 -15.11 10.42 1.69
C GLY A 142 -15.77 9.68 0.54
N ASP A 143 -15.53 10.13 -0.69
CA ASP A 143 -16.14 9.54 -1.88
C ASP A 143 -15.65 8.11 -2.14
N LEU A 144 -14.35 7.84 -2.00
CA LEU A 144 -13.84 6.48 -2.15
C LEU A 144 -14.24 5.59 -0.97
N ALA A 145 -14.25 6.12 0.26
CA ALA A 145 -14.67 5.38 1.44
C ALA A 145 -16.12 4.88 1.33
N GLY A 146 -17.02 5.73 0.84
CA GLY A 146 -18.41 5.36 0.55
C GLY A 146 -18.49 4.25 -0.49
N ALA A 147 -17.87 4.46 -1.65
CA ALA A 147 -17.92 3.50 -2.76
C ALA A 147 -17.32 2.13 -2.41
N VAL A 148 -16.19 2.10 -1.69
CA VAL A 148 -15.54 0.85 -1.24
C VAL A 148 -16.47 0.05 -0.31
N ARG A 149 -17.15 0.73 0.61
CA ARG A 149 -18.09 0.09 1.54
C ARG A 149 -19.37 -0.37 0.84
N ASP A 150 -19.89 0.43 -0.09
CA ASP A 150 -21.05 0.04 -0.92
C ASP A 150 -20.74 -1.20 -1.78
N ALA A 151 -19.48 -1.38 -2.18
CA ALA A 151 -18.99 -2.58 -2.85
C ALA A 151 -18.68 -3.75 -1.91
N GLY A 152 -18.96 -3.63 -0.60
CA GLY A 152 -18.80 -4.70 0.39
C GLY A 152 -17.35 -4.94 0.86
N MET A 153 -16.43 -4.03 0.56
CA MET A 153 -15.03 -4.11 1.00
C MET A 153 -14.80 -3.26 2.26
N ARG A 154 -13.72 -3.56 2.98
CA ARG A 154 -13.22 -2.74 4.09
C ARG A 154 -12.43 -1.53 3.57
N PHE A 155 -12.50 -0.39 4.25
CA PHE A 155 -11.81 0.83 3.83
C PHE A 155 -10.78 1.26 4.87
N GLY A 156 -9.54 1.43 4.44
CA GLY A 156 -8.42 1.92 5.24
C GLY A 156 -7.88 3.26 4.77
N THR A 157 -7.17 3.95 5.66
CA THR A 157 -6.49 5.20 5.36
C THR A 157 -5.00 5.04 5.60
N TYR A 158 -4.22 5.43 4.60
CA TYR A 158 -2.80 5.72 4.78
C TYR A 158 -2.59 7.17 5.15
N TYR A 159 -1.68 7.42 6.08
CA TYR A 159 -1.28 8.75 6.48
C TYR A 159 0.24 8.82 6.67
N SER A 160 0.90 9.76 5.99
CA SER A 160 2.30 10.04 6.27
C SER A 160 2.43 10.84 7.57
N GLY A 161 2.63 10.13 8.67
CA GLY A 161 2.83 10.73 9.98
C GLY A 161 4.21 11.32 10.14
N GLY A 162 5.24 10.61 9.70
CA GLY A 162 6.62 11.01 9.96
C GLY A 162 7.23 12.02 8.98
N LEU A 163 6.61 12.23 7.82
CA LEU A 163 7.06 13.21 6.84
C LEU A 163 5.92 14.15 6.43
N ASP A 164 6.24 15.42 6.33
CA ASP A 164 5.41 16.44 5.70
C ASP A 164 6.33 17.55 5.20
N TRP A 165 6.60 17.52 3.89
CA TRP A 165 7.50 18.47 3.23
C TRP A 165 6.88 19.86 3.07
N HIS A 166 5.58 20.02 3.33
CA HIS A 166 4.92 21.32 3.36
C HIS A 166 4.96 21.97 4.75
N GLN A 167 4.92 21.16 5.81
CA GLN A 167 4.96 21.63 7.20
C GLN A 167 6.37 21.73 7.79
N SER A 168 7.43 21.56 6.99
CA SER A 168 8.81 21.66 7.46
C SER A 168 9.77 22.29 6.44
N ASP A 169 10.73 23.07 6.93
CA ASP A 169 11.82 23.65 6.13
C ASP A 169 13.08 22.76 6.09
N LEU A 170 12.94 21.49 6.47
CA LEU A 170 14.07 20.55 6.54
C LEU A 170 14.64 20.29 5.13
N PRO A 171 15.96 20.06 4.99
CA PRO A 171 16.57 19.78 3.69
C PRO A 171 15.97 18.54 3.00
N PRO A 172 16.17 18.35 1.68
CA PRO A 172 15.70 17.13 1.02
C PRO A 172 16.44 15.89 1.52
N ILE A 173 15.71 14.77 1.54
CA ILE A 173 16.23 13.45 1.82
C ILE A 173 16.98 12.98 0.58
N SER A 174 18.31 12.94 0.66
CA SER A 174 19.21 12.55 -0.44
C SER A 174 20.12 11.39 -0.09
N ARG A 175 19.99 10.85 1.13
CA ARG A 175 20.73 9.71 1.66
C ARG A 175 19.85 8.96 2.64
N ALA A 176 20.10 7.67 2.83
CA ALA A 176 19.34 6.81 3.73
C ALA A 176 19.25 7.42 5.15
N ALA A 177 20.36 7.93 5.69
CA ALA A 177 20.40 8.54 7.01
C ALA A 177 19.53 9.82 7.16
N HIS A 178 19.11 10.43 6.05
CA HIS A 178 18.24 11.60 6.09
C HIS A 178 16.78 11.21 6.38
N LEU A 179 16.37 9.96 6.13
CA LEU A 179 15.02 9.47 6.45
C LEU A 179 14.68 9.65 7.93
N ASP A 180 15.65 9.48 8.83
CA ASP A 180 15.46 9.68 10.26
C ASP A 180 15.76 11.12 10.69
N SER A 181 16.85 11.70 10.18
CA SER A 181 17.35 13.00 10.66
C SER A 181 16.60 14.20 10.07
N HIS A 182 15.87 14.05 8.97
CA HIS A 182 15.14 15.12 8.27
C HIS A 182 13.62 14.95 8.39
N ARG A 183 13.15 14.45 9.53
CA ARG A 183 11.72 14.41 9.88
C ARG A 183 11.33 15.59 10.76
N PRO A 184 10.12 16.15 10.61
CA PRO A 184 9.54 17.01 11.62
C PRO A 184 9.15 16.16 12.85
N VAL A 185 9.81 16.42 13.99
CA VAL A 185 9.66 15.61 15.21
C VAL A 185 9.14 16.38 16.43
N ASP A 186 8.97 17.70 16.29
CA ASP A 186 8.61 18.59 17.39
C ASP A 186 7.12 18.52 17.78
N ALA A 187 6.79 19.14 18.92
CA ALA A 187 5.45 19.12 19.48
C ALA A 187 4.40 19.86 18.63
N GLY A 188 4.81 20.86 17.85
CA GLY A 188 3.92 21.62 16.97
C GLY A 188 3.44 20.74 15.82
N TYR A 189 4.37 20.07 15.14
CA TYR A 189 4.03 19.11 14.08
C TYR A 189 3.30 17.88 14.64
N ALA A 190 3.72 17.35 15.79
CA ALA A 190 3.01 16.25 16.45
C ALA A 190 1.53 16.58 16.73
N ALA A 191 1.24 17.79 17.22
CA ALA A 191 -0.13 18.24 17.46
C ALA A 191 -0.91 18.43 16.14
N TYR A 192 -0.27 18.91 15.08
CA TYR A 192 -0.88 18.99 13.75
C TYR A 192 -1.25 17.60 13.22
N ALA A 193 -0.30 16.66 13.23
CA ALA A 193 -0.51 15.31 12.74
C ALA A 193 -1.57 14.55 13.54
N ARG A 194 -1.57 14.71 14.87
CA ARG A 194 -2.59 14.13 15.75
C ARG A 194 -3.99 14.61 15.39
N ARG A 195 -4.20 15.92 15.19
CA ARG A 195 -5.53 16.46 14.84
C ARG A 195 -6.05 15.89 13.53
N GLN A 196 -5.18 15.72 12.52
CA GLN A 196 -5.58 15.13 11.25
C GLN A 196 -5.91 13.64 11.39
N LEU A 197 -5.13 12.89 12.17
CA LEU A 197 -5.39 11.49 12.43
C LEU A 197 -6.70 11.27 13.20
N GLU A 198 -6.96 12.08 14.24
CA GLU A 198 -8.23 12.03 14.98
C GLU A 198 -9.43 12.39 14.09
N ASP A 199 -9.29 13.38 13.20
CA ASP A 199 -10.31 13.74 12.21
C ASP A 199 -10.59 12.62 11.20
N LEU A 200 -9.57 11.89 10.72
CA LEU A 200 -9.74 10.71 9.87
C LEU A 200 -10.54 9.60 10.58
N ILE A 201 -10.20 9.33 11.84
CA ILE A 201 -10.87 8.33 12.67
C ILE A 201 -12.35 8.69 12.84
N GLU A 202 -12.64 9.93 13.21
CA GLU A 202 -14.00 10.39 13.50
C GLU A 202 -14.88 10.43 12.24
N ARG A 203 -14.36 10.97 11.13
CA ARG A 203 -15.12 11.16 9.89
C ARG A 203 -15.30 9.87 9.09
N TYR A 204 -14.20 9.15 8.89
CA TYR A 204 -14.17 8.06 7.92
C TYR A 204 -14.18 6.69 8.58
N ARG A 205 -13.92 6.58 9.89
CA ARG A 205 -13.94 5.32 10.65
C ARG A 205 -13.22 4.17 9.91
N PRO A 206 -11.95 4.36 9.50
CA PRO A 206 -11.26 3.39 8.66
C PRO A 206 -11.08 2.06 9.40
N ASP A 207 -11.19 0.96 8.68
CA ASP A 207 -10.88 -0.39 9.15
C ASP A 207 -9.36 -0.61 9.30
N VAL A 208 -8.53 0.22 8.64
CA VAL A 208 -7.06 0.20 8.76
C VAL A 208 -6.52 1.62 8.94
N LEU A 209 -5.78 1.86 10.03
CA LEU A 209 -4.90 3.03 10.14
C LEU A 209 -3.49 2.63 9.76
N TRP A 210 -3.08 3.05 8.57
CA TRP A 210 -1.79 2.73 7.99
C TRP A 210 -0.88 3.95 8.06
N ASN A 211 -0.03 4.06 9.09
CA ASN A 211 0.95 5.15 9.19
C ASN A 211 2.19 4.87 8.36
N ASP A 212 2.98 5.91 8.05
CA ASP A 212 4.26 5.72 7.38
C ASP A 212 5.39 6.64 7.84
N ILE A 213 6.62 6.16 7.63
CA ILE A 213 7.90 6.78 7.99
C ILE A 213 7.94 7.19 9.47
N ASN A 214 7.51 6.30 10.37
CA ASN A 214 7.51 6.53 11.83
C ASN A 214 6.50 7.65 12.23
N TRP A 215 6.39 8.00 13.50
CA TRP A 215 5.53 9.07 14.02
C TRP A 215 6.38 10.21 14.62
N PRO A 216 5.91 11.48 14.68
CA PRO A 216 6.67 12.55 15.32
C PRO A 216 7.02 12.21 16.77
N ASP A 217 8.29 12.35 17.14
CA ASP A 217 8.79 11.83 18.42
C ASP A 217 8.08 12.48 19.62
N ALA A 218 7.82 13.79 19.55
CA ALA A 218 7.05 14.49 20.59
C ALA A 218 5.60 13.99 20.74
N GLY A 219 5.05 13.33 19.73
CA GLY A 219 3.69 12.78 19.73
C GLY A 219 3.59 11.30 20.12
N LYS A 220 4.71 10.58 20.22
CA LYS A 220 4.71 9.15 20.57
C LYS A 220 4.11 8.84 21.94
N PRO A 221 4.33 9.65 23.00
CA PRO A 221 3.70 9.41 24.31
C PRO A 221 2.17 9.39 24.27
N ASP A 222 1.57 10.05 23.27
CA ASP A 222 0.12 10.21 23.12
C ASP A 222 -0.56 9.12 22.28
N LEU A 223 0.20 8.42 21.41
CA LEU A 223 -0.32 7.35 20.55
C LEU A 223 -1.10 6.26 21.31
N PRO A 224 -0.69 5.82 22.52
CA PRO A 224 -1.50 4.97 23.38
C PRO A 224 -2.97 5.39 23.52
N ASP A 225 -3.21 6.68 23.69
CA ASP A 225 -4.55 7.24 23.85
C ASP A 225 -5.30 7.32 22.52
N VAL A 226 -4.59 7.67 21.46
CA VAL A 226 -5.14 7.73 20.10
C VAL A 226 -5.62 6.35 19.66
N PHE A 227 -4.80 5.31 19.84
CA PHE A 227 -5.16 3.93 19.48
C PHE A 227 -6.34 3.42 20.31
N ARG A 228 -6.40 3.73 21.61
CA ARG A 228 -7.58 3.36 22.42
C ARG A 228 -8.86 3.98 21.88
N ARG A 229 -8.84 5.29 21.59
CA ARG A 229 -10.00 5.98 20.99
C ARG A 229 -10.37 5.42 19.62
N TYR A 230 -9.36 5.09 18.82
CA TYR A 230 -9.58 4.44 17.53
C TYR A 230 -10.30 3.10 17.71
N TYR A 231 -9.83 2.24 18.61
CA TYR A 231 -10.45 0.95 18.87
C TYR A 231 -11.84 1.06 19.54
N ASP A 232 -12.09 2.09 20.34
CA ASP A 232 -13.43 2.37 20.86
C ASP A 232 -14.40 2.82 19.74
N THR A 233 -13.88 3.49 18.71
CA THR A 233 -14.65 4.03 17.57
C THR A 233 -14.85 2.99 16.47
N VAL A 234 -13.83 2.18 16.22
CA VAL A 234 -13.74 1.13 15.21
C VAL A 234 -13.18 -0.14 15.88
N PRO A 235 -14.03 -0.93 16.56
CA PRO A 235 -13.58 -2.11 17.30
C PRO A 235 -12.78 -3.11 16.45
N ASP A 236 -13.24 -3.33 15.22
CA ASP A 236 -12.59 -4.20 14.23
C ASP A 236 -11.45 -3.52 13.47
N GLY A 237 -11.06 -2.30 13.85
CA GLY A 237 -9.98 -1.57 13.20
C GLY A 237 -8.61 -2.16 13.51
N VAL A 238 -7.67 -2.08 12.56
CA VAL A 238 -6.27 -2.49 12.75
C VAL A 238 -5.30 -1.34 12.51
N VAL A 239 -4.11 -1.40 13.13
CA VAL A 239 -2.99 -0.46 12.90
C VAL A 239 -1.71 -1.21 12.50
N ASN A 240 -0.96 -0.64 11.55
CA ASN A 240 0.32 -1.23 11.10
C ASN A 240 1.47 -1.01 12.11
N ASP A 241 2.70 -1.39 11.76
CA ASP A 241 3.88 -1.30 12.63
C ASP A 241 4.77 -0.06 12.43
N ARG A 242 4.36 0.86 11.55
CA ARG A 242 5.20 2.01 11.16
C ARG A 242 5.05 3.22 12.07
N TRP A 243 4.69 3.04 13.34
CA TRP A 243 4.53 4.12 14.33
C TRP A 243 5.77 4.29 15.23
N GLU A 244 6.60 3.25 15.36
CA GLU A 244 7.78 3.22 16.25
C GLU A 244 7.44 3.63 17.70
N ALA A 245 6.26 3.17 18.15
CA ALA A 245 5.67 3.50 19.45
C ALA A 245 5.34 2.26 20.29
N GLY A 246 5.89 1.10 19.91
CA GLY A 246 5.81 -0.14 20.69
C GLY A 246 4.45 -0.86 20.67
N TRP A 247 3.57 -0.54 19.72
CA TRP A 247 2.34 -1.28 19.43
C TRP A 247 2.05 -1.34 17.92
N ALA A 248 1.50 -2.46 17.46
CA ALA A 248 1.04 -2.71 16.10
C ALA A 248 0.12 -3.94 16.10
N ASP A 249 -0.94 -3.97 15.30
CA ASP A 249 -1.74 -5.20 15.11
C ASP A 249 -1.07 -6.15 14.12
N PHE A 250 -0.41 -5.61 13.09
CA PHE A 250 0.31 -6.37 12.07
C PHE A 250 1.63 -5.68 11.67
N LEU A 251 2.59 -6.48 11.18
CA LEU A 251 3.88 -6.00 10.67
C LEU A 251 3.83 -5.71 9.17
N THR A 252 4.76 -4.91 8.66
CA THR A 252 4.82 -4.58 7.21
C THR A 252 6.19 -4.86 6.61
N SER A 253 6.23 -5.48 5.43
CA SER A 253 7.41 -5.56 4.56
C SER A 253 7.14 -4.86 3.23
N GLU A 254 8.18 -4.42 2.53
CA GLU A 254 8.02 -3.62 1.31
C GLU A 254 9.06 -4.01 0.26
N TYR A 255 8.60 -4.44 -0.92
CA TYR A 255 9.48 -4.96 -1.98
C TYR A 255 10.49 -6.00 -1.43
N SER A 256 11.79 -5.68 -1.44
CA SER A 256 12.86 -6.54 -0.89
C SER A 256 13.34 -6.08 0.49
N ALA A 257 12.73 -5.05 1.07
CA ALA A 257 13.08 -4.49 2.37
C ALA A 257 12.19 -5.05 3.50
N LEU A 258 12.79 -5.14 4.69
CA LEU A 258 12.10 -5.52 5.94
C LEU A 258 11.46 -6.92 5.89
N THR A 259 12.04 -7.82 5.09
CA THR A 259 11.54 -9.20 4.89
C THR A 259 11.73 -10.09 6.11
N ASP A 260 12.55 -9.68 7.08
CA ASP A 260 12.67 -10.34 8.39
C ASP A 260 11.34 -10.37 9.15
N ARG A 261 10.48 -9.35 8.93
CA ARG A 261 9.15 -9.24 9.57
C ARG A 261 8.17 -10.34 9.15
N GLU A 262 8.39 -10.92 7.96
CA GLU A 262 7.53 -11.95 7.36
C GLU A 262 7.66 -13.33 8.05
N SER A 263 8.65 -13.49 8.94
CA SER A 263 8.99 -14.78 9.58
C SER A 263 8.81 -14.78 11.10
N THR A 264 8.19 -13.74 11.66
CA THR A 264 8.06 -13.55 13.12
C THR A 264 6.94 -14.36 13.76
N GLY A 265 6.06 -14.98 12.96
CA GLY A 265 4.83 -15.63 13.42
C GLY A 265 3.70 -14.67 13.82
N ARG A 266 3.94 -13.35 13.74
CA ARG A 266 2.89 -12.33 13.88
C ARG A 266 2.13 -12.13 12.57
N PRO A 267 0.88 -11.66 12.59
CA PRO A 267 0.21 -11.15 11.39
C PRO A 267 1.08 -10.10 10.68
N TRP A 268 1.16 -10.18 9.36
CA TRP A 268 1.97 -9.27 8.57
C TRP A 268 1.36 -9.04 7.19
N GLU A 269 1.78 -7.95 6.55
CA GLU A 269 1.33 -7.53 5.23
C GLU A 269 2.55 -7.21 4.36
N HIS A 270 2.58 -7.75 3.15
CA HIS A 270 3.56 -7.44 2.12
C HIS A 270 3.02 -6.32 1.23
N ILE A 271 3.82 -5.29 0.99
CA ILE A 271 3.42 -4.14 0.19
C ILE A 271 4.35 -3.95 -1.00
N ARG A 272 3.76 -3.66 -2.17
CA ARG A 272 4.51 -3.24 -3.37
C ARG A 272 3.58 -2.61 -4.41
N GLY A 273 4.15 -1.87 -5.35
CA GLY A 273 3.53 -1.57 -6.63
C GLY A 273 3.42 -2.79 -7.54
N ILE A 274 2.56 -2.68 -8.56
CA ILE A 274 2.62 -3.55 -9.74
C ILE A 274 3.95 -3.34 -10.47
N GLY A 275 4.39 -2.07 -10.54
CA GLY A 275 5.71 -1.65 -11.00
C GLY A 275 6.71 -1.47 -9.84
N LEU A 276 7.67 -0.56 -10.06
CA LEU A 276 8.69 -0.13 -9.11
C LEU A 276 8.29 1.13 -8.33
N SER A 277 7.25 1.85 -8.79
CA SER A 277 6.69 3.03 -8.13
C SER A 277 5.35 2.73 -7.44
N PHE A 278 5.00 3.51 -6.41
CA PHE A 278 3.63 3.55 -5.90
C PHE A 278 2.77 4.56 -6.65
N GLY A 279 3.21 5.82 -6.73
CA GLY A 279 2.57 6.84 -7.55
C GLY A 279 2.69 6.53 -9.03
N TYR A 280 1.78 7.04 -9.86
CA TYR A 280 1.85 6.84 -11.31
C TYR A 280 3.18 7.35 -11.90
N ASN A 281 3.96 6.46 -12.50
CA ASN A 281 5.20 6.80 -13.20
C ASN A 281 5.05 6.54 -14.71
N ALA A 282 5.04 7.61 -15.52
CA ALA A 282 4.92 7.52 -16.98
C ALA A 282 6.17 6.92 -17.66
N ASN A 283 7.29 6.79 -16.94
CA ASN A 283 8.50 6.16 -17.46
C ASN A 283 8.51 4.63 -17.29
N GLU A 284 7.57 4.05 -16.55
CA GLU A 284 7.48 2.60 -16.43
C GLU A 284 6.83 1.99 -17.67
N THR A 285 7.52 0.99 -18.22
CA THR A 285 7.07 0.13 -19.31
C THR A 285 6.61 -1.23 -18.79
N ALA A 286 6.11 -2.11 -19.66
CA ALA A 286 5.76 -3.49 -19.31
C ALA A 286 6.91 -4.29 -18.66
N GLU A 287 8.18 -3.94 -18.94
CA GLU A 287 9.35 -4.60 -18.35
C GLU A 287 9.50 -4.35 -16.85
N HIS A 288 8.91 -3.26 -16.34
CA HIS A 288 8.95 -2.90 -14.92
C HIS A 288 7.76 -3.46 -14.14
N HIS A 289 6.71 -3.89 -14.83
CA HIS A 289 5.46 -4.35 -14.22
C HIS A 289 5.43 -5.87 -14.08
N LEU A 290 4.90 -6.34 -12.96
CA LEU A 290 4.51 -7.74 -12.83
C LEU A 290 3.35 -8.07 -13.75
N THR A 291 3.38 -9.28 -14.32
CA THR A 291 2.24 -9.88 -15.03
C THR A 291 1.20 -10.43 -14.04
N GLY A 292 -0.02 -10.71 -14.52
CA GLY A 292 -1.06 -11.35 -13.68
C GLY A 292 -0.61 -12.67 -13.06
N ALA A 293 0.14 -13.50 -13.80
CA ALA A 293 0.70 -14.75 -13.29
C ALA A 293 1.75 -14.52 -12.19
N GLN A 294 2.63 -13.53 -12.34
CA GLN A 294 3.60 -13.16 -11.31
C GLN A 294 2.92 -12.58 -10.06
N LEU A 295 1.82 -11.84 -10.23
CA LEU A 295 1.01 -11.36 -9.11
C LEU A 295 0.32 -12.52 -8.37
N ALA A 296 -0.25 -13.49 -9.08
CA ALA A 296 -0.84 -14.68 -8.48
C ALA A 296 0.22 -15.49 -7.70
N HIS A 297 1.39 -15.71 -8.30
CA HIS A 297 2.51 -16.36 -7.62
C HIS A 297 2.94 -15.59 -6.36
N ARG A 298 3.01 -14.26 -6.43
CA ARG A 298 3.35 -13.43 -5.26
C ARG A 298 2.31 -13.54 -4.16
N LEU A 299 1.02 -13.50 -4.51
CA LEU A 299 -0.05 -13.66 -3.54
C LEU A 299 0.03 -15.03 -2.84
N VAL A 300 0.26 -16.10 -3.60
CA VAL A 300 0.46 -17.45 -3.05
C VAL A 300 1.67 -17.51 -2.10
N ASP A 301 2.82 -16.97 -2.51
CA ASP A 301 4.03 -16.92 -1.67
C ASP A 301 3.73 -16.22 -0.32
N VAL A 302 3.05 -15.07 -0.37
CA VAL A 302 2.70 -14.31 0.84
C VAL A 302 1.71 -15.08 1.73
N VAL A 303 0.65 -15.64 1.14
CA VAL A 303 -0.43 -16.32 1.88
C VAL A 303 0.04 -17.63 2.50
N THR A 304 0.88 -18.40 1.81
CA THR A 304 1.45 -19.65 2.35
C THR A 304 2.39 -19.41 3.53
N ARG A 305 2.92 -18.18 3.67
CA ARG A 305 3.72 -17.70 4.80
C ARG A 305 2.91 -16.87 5.81
N GLY A 306 1.58 -16.81 5.63
CA GLY A 306 0.64 -16.26 6.59
C GLY A 306 0.39 -14.76 6.49
N GLY A 307 0.90 -14.11 5.45
CA GLY A 307 0.72 -12.67 5.24
C GLY A 307 -0.52 -12.32 4.41
N ASN A 308 -0.80 -11.03 4.36
CA ASN A 308 -1.66 -10.42 3.36
C ASN A 308 -0.81 -9.70 2.30
N LEU A 309 -1.28 -9.65 1.05
CA LEU A 309 -0.70 -8.80 0.00
C LEU A 309 -1.53 -7.53 -0.13
N LEU A 310 -0.91 -6.37 0.07
CA LEU A 310 -1.47 -5.06 -0.23
C LEU A 310 -0.82 -4.53 -1.51
N LEU A 311 -1.49 -4.75 -2.63
CA LEU A 311 -0.97 -4.41 -3.95
C LEU A 311 -1.35 -2.99 -4.33
N ASN A 312 -0.37 -2.16 -4.68
CA ASN A 312 -0.61 -0.77 -5.01
C ASN A 312 -0.99 -0.56 -6.48
N VAL A 313 -1.98 0.31 -6.68
CA VAL A 313 -2.25 1.01 -7.94
C VAL A 313 -1.85 2.48 -7.84
N GLY A 314 -1.27 3.00 -8.92
CA GLY A 314 -0.91 4.40 -9.10
C GLY A 314 -1.76 5.03 -10.21
N PRO A 315 -2.88 5.69 -9.89
CA PRO A 315 -3.76 6.29 -10.89
C PRO A 315 -3.16 7.55 -11.53
N ARG A 316 -3.55 7.83 -12.77
CA ARG A 316 -3.23 9.07 -13.49
C ARG A 316 -3.89 10.27 -12.81
N ALA A 317 -3.38 11.48 -13.06
CA ALA A 317 -3.95 12.71 -12.51
C ALA A 317 -5.47 12.89 -12.79
N ASP A 318 -5.96 12.41 -13.93
CA ASP A 318 -7.38 12.50 -14.28
C ASP A 318 -8.27 11.54 -13.48
N GLY A 319 -7.71 10.59 -12.72
CA GLY A 319 -8.45 9.58 -11.95
C GLY A 319 -8.67 8.26 -12.69
N THR A 320 -8.06 8.08 -13.87
CA THR A 320 -8.04 6.76 -14.53
C THR A 320 -6.86 5.91 -14.07
N ILE A 321 -7.07 4.59 -14.00
CA ILE A 321 -6.02 3.62 -13.74
C ILE A 321 -5.42 3.21 -15.09
N PRO A 322 -4.07 3.29 -15.28
CA PRO A 322 -3.41 2.91 -16.53
C PRO A 322 -3.69 1.46 -16.94
N ASP A 323 -3.82 1.20 -18.25
CA ASP A 323 -4.04 -0.15 -18.78
C ASP A 323 -2.88 -1.10 -18.42
N GLU A 324 -1.67 -0.57 -18.31
CA GLU A 324 -0.47 -1.29 -17.87
C GLU A 324 -0.62 -1.86 -16.45
N GLN A 325 -1.46 -1.26 -15.62
CA GLN A 325 -1.81 -1.76 -14.29
C GLN A 325 -3.09 -2.60 -14.32
N LEU A 326 -4.09 -2.21 -15.12
CA LEU A 326 -5.36 -2.95 -15.24
C LEU A 326 -5.18 -4.36 -15.77
N ASN A 327 -4.28 -4.56 -16.74
CA ASN A 327 -4.09 -5.87 -17.37
C ASN A 327 -3.54 -6.92 -16.38
N PRO A 328 -2.45 -6.65 -15.61
CA PRO A 328 -2.02 -7.55 -14.53
C PRO A 328 -3.10 -7.79 -13.47
N LEU A 329 -3.84 -6.74 -13.07
CA LEU A 329 -4.90 -6.86 -12.06
C LEU A 329 -6.04 -7.77 -12.52
N ARG A 330 -6.47 -7.64 -13.79
CA ARG A 330 -7.47 -8.54 -14.38
C ARG A 330 -6.97 -9.97 -14.43
N GLY A 331 -5.72 -10.19 -14.84
CA GLY A 331 -5.12 -11.53 -14.83
C GLY A 331 -5.07 -12.16 -13.42
N LEU A 332 -4.76 -11.36 -12.39
CA LEU A 332 -4.85 -11.81 -11.00
C LEU A 332 -6.30 -12.10 -10.59
N GLY A 333 -7.25 -11.24 -10.98
CA GLY A 333 -8.67 -11.41 -10.70
C GLY A 333 -9.25 -12.68 -11.33
N ASP A 334 -8.90 -12.97 -12.58
CA ASP A 334 -9.31 -14.21 -13.27
C ASP A 334 -8.77 -15.44 -12.54
N TRP A 335 -7.51 -15.41 -12.08
CA TRP A 335 -6.93 -16.47 -11.29
C TRP A 335 -7.61 -16.64 -9.92
N LEU A 336 -7.91 -15.54 -9.23
CA LEU A 336 -8.62 -15.55 -7.94
C LEU A 336 -10.07 -16.02 -8.06
N ALA A 337 -10.73 -15.76 -9.18
CA ALA A 337 -12.08 -16.27 -9.45
C ALA A 337 -12.10 -17.80 -9.53
N ALA A 338 -11.03 -18.42 -10.04
CA ALA A 338 -10.88 -19.87 -10.09
C ALA A 338 -10.38 -20.45 -8.75
N HIS A 339 -9.43 -19.81 -8.08
CA HIS A 339 -8.65 -20.42 -6.99
C HIS A 339 -8.80 -19.74 -5.63
N GLY A 340 -9.70 -18.77 -5.49
CA GLY A 340 -9.89 -17.97 -4.29
C GLY A 340 -10.16 -18.78 -3.02
N ASP A 341 -10.81 -19.95 -3.12
CA ASP A 341 -11.11 -20.83 -1.98
C ASP A 341 -9.85 -21.43 -1.34
N ALA A 342 -8.74 -21.48 -2.08
CA ALA A 342 -7.42 -21.87 -1.58
C ALA A 342 -6.61 -20.69 -1.01
N ILE A 343 -7.18 -19.49 -1.00
CA ILE A 343 -6.55 -18.25 -0.53
C ILE A 343 -7.30 -17.67 0.66
N TYR A 344 -8.55 -17.24 0.45
CA TYR A 344 -9.31 -16.51 1.47
C TYR A 344 -9.66 -17.38 2.67
N GLY A 345 -9.56 -16.81 3.88
CA GLY A 345 -9.85 -17.53 5.13
C GLY A 345 -8.87 -18.66 5.49
N THR A 346 -7.84 -18.90 4.68
CA THR A 346 -6.88 -19.98 4.95
C THR A 346 -5.82 -19.61 5.97
N ARG A 347 -5.09 -20.60 6.48
CA ARG A 347 -3.87 -20.44 7.30
C ARG A 347 -2.72 -21.24 6.71
N PRO A 348 -1.45 -20.86 6.96
CA PRO A 348 -0.30 -21.68 6.60
C PRO A 348 -0.42 -23.10 7.14
N TRP A 349 -0.07 -24.07 6.31
CA TRP A 349 -0.08 -25.48 6.70
C TRP A 349 1.33 -26.09 6.59
N PRO A 350 1.80 -26.86 7.59
CA PRO A 350 3.11 -27.52 7.52
C PRO A 350 3.04 -28.76 6.61
N GLY A 351 3.01 -28.53 5.30
CA GLY A 351 3.07 -29.58 4.28
C GLY A 351 4.51 -29.94 3.88
N PRO A 352 4.72 -31.06 3.16
CA PRO A 352 6.04 -31.44 2.68
C PRO A 352 6.58 -30.42 1.67
N ASN A 353 7.87 -30.12 1.76
CA ASN A 353 8.57 -29.31 0.77
C ASN A 353 8.99 -30.21 -0.41
N LEU A 354 8.34 -30.06 -1.56
CA LEU A 354 8.55 -30.86 -2.75
C LEU A 354 8.83 -29.94 -3.95
N PRO A 355 9.58 -30.41 -4.97
CA PRO A 355 9.83 -29.63 -6.18
C PRO A 355 8.54 -29.10 -6.79
N GLY A 356 8.53 -27.82 -7.19
CA GLY A 356 7.38 -27.17 -7.83
C GLY A 356 6.21 -26.80 -6.89
N ILE A 357 6.33 -27.05 -5.58
CA ILE A 357 5.37 -26.54 -4.58
C ILE A 357 5.88 -25.23 -4.00
N VAL A 358 5.09 -24.17 -4.12
CA VAL A 358 5.36 -22.87 -3.50
C VAL A 358 5.11 -22.94 -2.00
N GLY A 359 3.99 -23.56 -1.60
CA GLY A 359 3.63 -23.73 -0.20
C GLY A 359 2.26 -24.36 -0.03
N TRP A 360 1.79 -24.39 1.22
CA TRP A 360 0.55 -25.03 1.60
C TRP A 360 -0.31 -24.10 2.45
N THR A 361 -1.62 -24.22 2.26
CA THR A 361 -2.61 -23.51 3.06
C THR A 361 -3.71 -24.47 3.48
N ALA A 362 -4.43 -24.15 4.55
CA ALA A 362 -5.54 -24.96 5.01
C ALA A 362 -6.70 -24.11 5.53
N THR A 363 -7.90 -24.66 5.40
CA THR A 363 -9.06 -24.32 6.22
C THR A 363 -9.27 -25.43 7.25
N ASP A 364 -10.32 -25.34 8.07
CA ASP A 364 -10.70 -26.41 8.99
C ASP A 364 -11.08 -27.72 8.28
N THR A 365 -11.39 -27.67 6.97
CA THR A 365 -11.93 -28.79 6.20
C THR A 365 -11.08 -29.23 5.02
N HIS A 366 -10.21 -28.36 4.51
CA HIS A 366 -9.41 -28.61 3.31
C HIS A 366 -7.95 -28.22 3.51
N VAL A 367 -7.05 -28.95 2.85
CA VAL A 367 -5.63 -28.59 2.72
C VAL A 367 -5.34 -28.42 1.24
N TYR A 368 -4.71 -27.30 0.87
CA TYR A 368 -4.37 -26.93 -0.49
C TYR A 368 -2.84 -26.94 -0.66
N ALA A 369 -2.39 -27.58 -1.74
CA ALA A 369 -1.02 -27.46 -2.23
C ALA A 369 -1.00 -26.42 -3.35
N HIS A 370 -0.12 -25.42 -3.25
CA HIS A 370 0.04 -24.42 -4.30
C HIS A 370 1.23 -24.76 -5.18
N LEU A 371 0.98 -25.03 -6.45
CA LEU A 371 2.01 -25.46 -7.40
C LEU A 371 2.37 -24.32 -8.37
N ALA A 372 3.67 -24.15 -8.59
CA ALA A 372 4.22 -23.31 -9.64
C ALA A 372 5.45 -24.02 -10.24
N PRO A 373 5.25 -24.96 -11.18
CA PRO A 373 6.36 -25.67 -11.78
C PRO A 373 7.17 -24.75 -12.69
N ASP A 374 8.50 -24.90 -12.68
CA ASP A 374 9.41 -24.15 -13.56
C ASP A 374 9.15 -24.42 -15.06
N ASN A 375 8.56 -25.58 -15.37
CA ASN A 375 8.09 -25.98 -16.69
C ASN A 375 6.61 -26.38 -16.62
N PRO A 376 5.69 -25.72 -17.34
CA PRO A 376 4.26 -26.05 -17.32
C PRO A 376 3.94 -27.46 -17.86
N ASP A 377 4.88 -28.10 -18.57
CA ASP A 377 4.76 -29.49 -19.04
C ASP A 377 5.32 -30.52 -18.04
N GLU A 378 5.98 -30.08 -16.96
CA GLU A 378 6.51 -30.93 -15.89
C GLU A 378 5.77 -30.66 -14.57
N TYR A 379 4.62 -31.31 -14.39
CA TYR A 379 3.97 -31.31 -13.08
C TYR A 379 4.74 -32.24 -12.14
N PRO A 380 5.19 -31.76 -10.96
CA PRO A 380 5.83 -32.62 -10.00
C PRO A 380 4.84 -33.71 -9.56
N ARG A 381 5.31 -34.97 -9.53
CA ARG A 381 4.53 -36.06 -8.93
C ARG A 381 4.54 -35.88 -7.42
N VAL A 382 3.46 -35.33 -6.89
CA VAL A 382 3.25 -35.18 -5.45
C VAL A 382 2.51 -36.41 -4.93
N GLU A 383 3.18 -37.26 -4.16
CA GLU A 383 2.53 -38.38 -3.46
C GLU A 383 2.09 -37.91 -2.07
N ILE A 384 0.78 -37.84 -1.85
CA ILE A 384 0.18 -37.45 -0.56
C ILE A 384 -0.52 -38.67 0.03
N ALA A 385 -0.16 -39.05 1.26
CA ALA A 385 -0.89 -40.05 2.02
C ALA A 385 -2.16 -39.41 2.62
N THR A 386 -3.31 -39.72 2.05
CA THR A 386 -4.62 -39.26 2.54
C THR A 386 -5.62 -40.42 2.58
N ARG A 387 -6.77 -40.22 3.22
CA ARG A 387 -7.85 -41.19 3.15
C ARG A 387 -8.35 -41.28 1.70
N PRO A 388 -8.72 -42.47 1.17
CA PRO A 388 -9.21 -42.61 -0.19
C PRO A 388 -10.38 -41.65 -0.48
N ALA A 389 -10.44 -41.10 -1.70
CA ALA A 389 -11.50 -40.22 -2.22
C ALA A 389 -11.59 -38.79 -1.63
N GLN A 390 -10.48 -38.22 -1.13
CA GLN A 390 -10.43 -36.84 -0.61
C GLN A 390 -9.47 -35.90 -1.39
N VAL A 391 -9.11 -36.22 -2.63
CA VAL A 391 -8.23 -35.38 -3.47
C VAL A 391 -8.99 -34.89 -4.70
N GLY A 392 -9.17 -33.58 -4.79
CA GLY A 392 -9.58 -32.89 -6.02
C GLY A 392 -8.36 -32.23 -6.68
N LEU A 393 -8.31 -32.26 -8.01
CA LEU A 393 -7.40 -31.43 -8.78
C LEU A 393 -8.23 -30.31 -9.40
N ASP A 394 -7.90 -29.08 -9.06
CA ASP A 394 -8.47 -27.90 -9.70
C ASP A 394 -7.43 -27.34 -10.68
N SER A 395 -7.51 -27.80 -11.92
CA SER A 395 -6.70 -27.29 -13.01
C SER A 395 -7.49 -26.18 -13.71
N GLY A 396 -7.37 -24.95 -13.20
CA GLY A 396 -7.90 -23.76 -13.88
C GLY A 396 -7.19 -23.62 -15.24
N SER A 397 -7.98 -23.57 -16.32
CA SER A 397 -7.53 -23.44 -17.71
C SER A 397 -7.18 -22.00 -18.08
#